data_AF-A0A7J4J8L1-F1
#
_entry.id   AF-A0A7J4J8L1-F1
#
_cell.length_a   1.000
_cell.length_b   1.000
_cell.length_c   1.000
_cell.angle_alpha   90.00
_cell.angle_beta   90.00
_cell.angle_gamma   90.00
#
_symmetry.space_group_name_H-M   'P 1'
#
loop_
_entity.id
_entity.type
_entity.pdbx_description
1 polymer ?
#
loop_
_entity_poly.entity_id
_entity_poly.type
_entity_poly.pdbx_seq_one_letter_code
_entity_poly.pdbx_strand_id
1 'polypeptide(L)'
;MVDIREFSVSALAGNCIGFFAPMNGGKTQALVDELKRAWYYDCNSIAYNSERNTRERDAIVVNGEFRHPAKTVGSVPELRTDLEKRISQLGASQEGQRGEVVIIDDISHHRGWPLRVVGIDEVNLFSLTASEAREMMDLMNWCIKKDIVLYVAGLIYDFRHLPFGQVHSLLPYVDIKIDKKPACMVIDSSGQKCVRTAKHTQRLWKMSYSQERGLNDVELPRVDFVDKDKKPVVDHYVAAPFFDQTVLIESGQNAGRGRNVVYLPVCTECARLPYREETFRVYDAIVRGGNPEAVLSNPQLTAGILEFLCSPDERWGKRESDGRIVALSHYRNEVGGFSSL
;
A
#
# COMPACT_ATOMS: atom_id res chain seq x y z
N MET A 1 9.23 -2.36 22.97
CA MET A 1 8.79 -2.83 21.64
C MET A 1 8.66 -4.33 21.76
N VAL A 2 7.50 -4.91 21.45
CA VAL A 2 7.31 -6.35 21.54
C VAL A 2 8.08 -7.00 20.38
N ASP A 3 9.00 -7.91 20.70
CA ASP A 3 9.66 -8.74 19.69
C ASP A 3 8.84 -10.01 19.48
N ILE A 4 8.06 -10.07 18.40
CA ILE A 4 7.20 -11.22 18.10
C ILE A 4 7.98 -12.53 17.90
N ARG A 5 9.30 -12.45 17.74
CA ARG A 5 10.20 -13.60 17.61
C ARG A 5 10.38 -14.37 18.91
N GLU A 6 10.08 -13.74 20.04
CA GLU A 6 10.11 -14.36 21.37
C GLU A 6 8.88 -15.27 21.62
N PHE A 7 7.86 -15.18 20.77
CA PHE A 7 6.63 -15.97 20.89
C PHE A 7 6.64 -17.12 19.88
N SER A 8 6.14 -18.29 20.28
CA SER A 8 5.82 -19.35 19.33
C SER A 8 4.65 -18.95 18.44
N VAL A 9 4.54 -19.55 17.25
CA VAL A 9 3.39 -19.32 16.36
C VAL A 9 2.07 -19.66 17.07
N SER A 10 2.05 -20.71 17.90
CA SER A 10 0.87 -21.07 18.70
C SER A 10 0.51 -20.01 19.75
N ALA A 11 1.49 -19.34 20.36
CA ALA A 11 1.23 -18.25 21.31
C ALA A 11 0.67 -16.99 20.63
N LEU A 12 0.90 -16.85 19.32
CA LEU A 12 0.34 -15.77 18.51
C LEU A 12 -1.02 -16.12 17.90
N ALA A 13 -1.51 -17.36 18.06
CA ALA A 13 -2.77 -17.81 17.46
C ALA A 13 -3.92 -16.86 17.83
N GLY A 14 -4.70 -16.48 16.82
CA GLY A 14 -5.82 -15.55 16.99
C GLY A 14 -5.40 -14.09 17.19
N ASN A 15 -4.14 -13.72 16.93
CA ASN A 15 -3.72 -12.31 16.88
C ASN A 15 -3.53 -11.84 15.42
N CYS A 16 -3.72 -10.55 15.23
CA CYS A 16 -3.36 -9.82 14.03
C CYS A 16 -2.09 -8.99 14.27
N ILE A 17 -1.08 -9.20 13.43
CA ILE A 17 0.21 -8.52 13.51
C ILE A 17 0.43 -7.71 12.24
N GLY A 18 0.70 -6.41 12.40
CA GLY A 18 0.85 -5.47 11.29
C GLY A 18 2.28 -5.00 11.08
N PHE A 19 2.80 -5.16 9.86
CA PHE A 19 4.07 -4.62 9.39
C PHE A 19 3.83 -3.35 8.58
N PHE A 20 4.09 -2.20 9.19
CA PHE A 20 3.85 -0.90 8.55
C PHE A 20 5.15 -0.12 8.41
N ALA A 21 5.33 0.45 7.22
CA ALA A 21 6.48 1.28 6.89
C ALA A 21 6.20 2.06 5.61
N PRO A 22 6.91 3.17 5.34
CA PRO A 22 7.05 3.69 3.99
C PRO A 22 7.59 2.64 3.01
N MET A 23 7.42 2.86 1.70
CA MET A 23 7.99 1.98 0.68
C MET A 23 9.51 1.83 0.85
N ASN A 24 10.03 0.65 0.53
CA ASN A 24 11.41 0.22 0.82
C ASN A 24 11.76 0.14 2.32
N GLY A 25 10.76 0.07 3.21
CA GLY A 25 10.94 -0.14 4.65
C GLY A 25 11.12 -1.59 5.11
N GLY A 26 11.12 -2.57 4.20
CA GLY A 26 11.28 -3.99 4.53
C GLY A 26 10.05 -4.67 5.13
N LYS A 27 8.84 -4.13 4.87
CA LYS A 27 7.56 -4.70 5.33
C LYS A 27 7.31 -6.12 4.78
N THR A 28 7.47 -6.28 3.47
CA THR A 28 7.31 -7.56 2.76
C THR A 28 8.33 -8.62 3.21
N GLN A 29 9.59 -8.23 3.44
CA GLN A 29 10.59 -9.17 3.96
C GLN A 29 10.21 -9.68 5.36
N ALA A 30 9.76 -8.79 6.25
CA ALA A 30 9.32 -9.20 7.59
C ALA A 30 8.12 -10.15 7.54
N LEU A 31 7.16 -9.90 6.64
CA LEU A 31 6.05 -10.81 6.38
C LEU A 31 6.53 -12.20 5.93
N VAL A 32 7.45 -12.26 4.96
CA VAL A 32 8.04 -13.52 4.48
C VAL A 32 8.73 -14.30 5.60
N ASP A 33 9.52 -13.60 6.43
CA ASP A 33 10.26 -14.24 7.53
C ASP A 33 9.30 -14.91 8.51
N GLU A 34 8.16 -14.26 8.81
CA GLU A 34 7.13 -14.82 9.68
C GLU A 34 6.32 -15.95 9.05
N LEU A 35 6.03 -15.87 7.74
CA LEU A 35 5.38 -16.96 7.01
C LEU A 35 6.25 -18.23 7.03
N LYS A 36 7.55 -18.08 6.77
CA LYS A 36 8.52 -19.19 6.85
C LYS A 36 8.64 -19.76 8.26
N ARG A 37 8.47 -18.91 9.28
CA ARG A 37 8.52 -19.35 10.68
C ARG A 37 7.46 -20.40 11.00
N ALA A 38 6.29 -20.34 10.35
CA ALA A 38 5.22 -21.33 10.52
C ALA A 38 5.69 -22.79 10.35
N TRP A 39 6.59 -23.03 9.38
CA TRP A 39 7.07 -24.38 9.07
C TRP A 39 7.93 -24.97 10.19
N TYR A 40 8.65 -24.15 10.95
CA TYR A 40 9.42 -24.61 12.11
C TYR A 40 8.55 -24.96 13.31
N TYR A 41 7.24 -24.69 13.24
CA TYR A 41 6.25 -25.02 14.27
C TYR A 41 5.20 -26.03 13.76
N ASP A 42 5.54 -26.84 12.74
CA ASP A 42 4.65 -27.84 12.15
C ASP A 42 3.28 -27.25 11.72
N CYS A 43 3.28 -26.02 11.22
CA CYS A 43 2.10 -25.30 10.77
C CYS A 43 2.20 -24.95 9.28
N ASN A 44 1.07 -25.02 8.60
CA ASN A 44 0.94 -24.48 7.24
C ASN A 44 0.74 -22.96 7.28
N SER A 45 1.25 -22.31 6.23
CA SER A 45 1.10 -20.88 5.98
C SER A 45 0.61 -20.62 4.56
N ILE A 46 -0.08 -19.51 4.35
CA ILE A 46 -0.41 -19.01 3.01
C ILE A 46 -0.28 -17.50 2.96
N ALA A 47 0.15 -16.96 1.82
CA ALA A 47 0.15 -15.53 1.55
C ALA A 47 -0.89 -15.18 0.47
N TYR A 48 -1.44 -13.97 0.55
CA TYR A 48 -2.35 -13.41 -0.42
C TYR A 48 -1.86 -12.05 -0.93
N ASN A 49 -2.15 -11.80 -2.21
CA ASN A 49 -1.95 -10.53 -2.88
C ASN A 49 -3.24 -10.07 -3.55
N SER A 50 -3.42 -8.75 -3.67
CA SER A 50 -4.53 -8.20 -4.43
C SER A 50 -4.26 -8.29 -5.93
N GLU A 51 -5.28 -8.57 -6.74
CA GLU A 51 -5.20 -8.42 -8.21
C GLU A 51 -4.76 -7.02 -8.65
N ARG A 52 -4.98 -6.01 -7.80
CA ARG A 52 -4.54 -4.63 -8.01
C ARG A 52 -3.01 -4.49 -7.92
N ASN A 53 -2.33 -5.43 -7.26
CA ASN A 53 -0.87 -5.54 -7.29
C ASN A 53 -0.42 -6.30 -8.54
N THR A 54 -0.30 -5.58 -9.65
CA THR A 54 0.10 -6.18 -10.93
C THR A 54 1.56 -6.63 -11.00
N ARG A 55 2.39 -6.21 -10.04
CA ARG A 55 3.84 -6.48 -10.03
C ARG A 55 4.18 -7.85 -9.46
N GLU A 56 3.38 -8.34 -8.53
CA GLU A 56 3.75 -9.44 -7.63
C GLU A 56 2.60 -10.46 -7.49
N ARG A 57 1.81 -10.68 -8.56
CA ARG A 57 0.57 -11.47 -8.55
C ARG A 57 0.63 -12.74 -7.68
N ASP A 58 1.19 -13.83 -8.20
CA ASP A 58 1.13 -15.15 -7.55
C ASP A 58 2.36 -15.42 -6.66
N ALA A 59 3.04 -14.36 -6.19
CA ALA A 59 4.25 -14.48 -5.39
C ALA A 59 4.51 -13.26 -4.53
N ILE A 60 5.01 -13.47 -3.31
CA ILE A 60 5.67 -12.40 -2.56
C ILE A 60 7.09 -12.21 -3.12
N VAL A 61 7.37 -11.02 -3.65
CA VAL A 61 8.66 -10.66 -4.24
C VAL A 61 9.37 -9.66 -3.33
N VAL A 62 10.66 -9.90 -3.05
CA VAL A 62 11.48 -8.93 -2.29
C VAL A 62 12.69 -8.56 -3.12
N ASN A 63 12.83 -7.27 -3.42
CA ASN A 63 13.92 -6.73 -4.24
C ASN A 63 14.04 -7.41 -5.63
N GLY A 64 12.91 -7.81 -6.22
CA GLY A 64 12.88 -8.47 -7.52
C GLY A 64 13.11 -9.99 -7.47
N GLU A 65 13.33 -10.56 -6.29
CA GLU A 65 13.52 -11.99 -6.11
C GLU A 65 12.25 -12.64 -5.54
N PHE A 66 11.84 -13.78 -6.11
CA PHE A 66 10.78 -14.62 -5.55
C PHE A 66 11.16 -15.08 -4.14
N ARG A 67 10.27 -14.88 -3.16
CA ARG A 67 10.54 -15.25 -1.76
C ARG A 67 9.55 -16.24 -1.16
N HIS A 68 8.29 -16.16 -1.55
CA HIS A 68 7.22 -17.03 -1.03
C HIS A 68 6.07 -17.08 -2.05
N PRO A 69 5.44 -18.24 -2.29
CA PRO A 69 4.25 -18.30 -3.12
C PRO A 69 3.09 -17.51 -2.47
N ALA A 70 2.27 -16.86 -3.29
CA ALA A 70 1.08 -16.16 -2.83
C ALA A 70 -0.09 -16.46 -3.76
N LYS A 71 -1.31 -16.36 -3.26
CA LYS A 71 -2.51 -16.41 -4.11
C LYS A 71 -2.99 -14.99 -4.42
N THR A 72 -3.11 -14.67 -5.70
CA THR A 72 -3.80 -13.45 -6.12
C THR A 72 -5.31 -13.62 -5.92
N VAL A 73 -5.96 -12.62 -5.34
CA VAL A 73 -7.42 -12.56 -5.16
C VAL A 73 -7.94 -11.16 -5.47
N GLY A 74 -9.14 -11.08 -6.04
CA GLY A 74 -9.78 -9.81 -6.42
C GLY A 74 -10.46 -9.12 -5.23
N SER A 75 -10.83 -9.88 -4.19
CA SER A 75 -11.59 -9.36 -3.06
C SER A 75 -11.33 -10.10 -1.74
N VAL A 76 -11.68 -9.46 -0.61
CA VAL A 76 -11.57 -10.08 0.72
C VAL A 76 -12.54 -11.28 0.90
N PRO A 77 -13.79 -11.24 0.41
CA PRO A 77 -14.65 -12.43 0.42
C PRO A 77 -14.05 -13.63 -0.30
N GLU A 78 -13.43 -13.42 -1.46
CA GLU A 78 -12.75 -14.49 -2.21
C GLU A 78 -11.59 -15.09 -1.42
N LEU A 79 -10.75 -14.24 -0.81
CA LEU A 79 -9.68 -14.66 0.10
C LEU A 79 -10.22 -15.59 1.18
N ARG A 80 -11.32 -15.19 1.84
CA ARG A 80 -11.93 -15.97 2.91
C ARG A 80 -12.46 -17.31 2.41
N THR A 81 -13.15 -17.34 1.27
CA THR A 81 -13.64 -18.60 0.67
C THR A 81 -12.49 -19.55 0.35
N ASP A 82 -11.37 -19.04 -0.15
CA ASP A 82 -10.18 -19.85 -0.39
C ASP A 82 -9.57 -20.41 0.91
N LEU A 83 -9.46 -19.60 1.96
CA LEU A 83 -9.01 -20.05 3.28
C LEU A 83 -9.87 -21.17 3.83
N GLU A 84 -11.20 -21.00 3.80
CA GLU A 84 -12.15 -22.01 4.27
C GLU A 84 -12.03 -23.32 3.49
N LYS A 85 -11.87 -23.25 2.16
CA LYS A 85 -11.60 -24.41 1.29
C LYS A 85 -10.31 -25.13 1.70
N ARG A 86 -9.21 -24.39 1.88
CA ARG A 86 -7.90 -24.96 2.24
C ARG A 86 -7.89 -25.61 3.61
N ILE A 87 -8.49 -24.96 4.61
CA ILE A 87 -8.64 -25.52 5.96
C ILE A 87 -9.43 -26.84 5.90
N SER A 88 -10.51 -26.88 5.12
CA SER A 88 -11.32 -28.10 4.93
C SER A 88 -10.51 -29.23 4.28
N GLN A 89 -9.79 -28.94 3.19
CA GLN A 89 -8.98 -29.94 2.48
C GLN A 89 -7.83 -30.49 3.33
N LEU A 90 -7.17 -29.63 4.11
CA LEU A 90 -6.10 -30.04 5.02
C LEU A 90 -6.63 -30.82 6.23
N GLY A 91 -7.85 -30.51 6.70
CA GLY A 91 -8.51 -31.24 7.79
C GLY A 91 -9.06 -32.61 7.37
N ALA A 92 -9.54 -32.74 6.13
CA ALA A 92 -10.09 -33.98 5.58
C ALA A 92 -9.00 -35.00 5.17
N SER A 93 -7.79 -34.53 4.84
CA SER A 93 -6.67 -35.36 4.41
C SER A 93 -5.99 -36.07 5.60
N GLN A 94 -6.67 -37.06 6.19
CA GLN A 94 -6.10 -37.90 7.27
C GLN A 94 -5.40 -39.17 6.78
N GLU A 95 -5.62 -39.58 5.52
CA GLU A 95 -4.90 -40.72 4.93
C GLU A 95 -3.50 -40.31 4.45
N GLY A 96 -2.46 -41.04 4.87
CA GLY A 96 -1.06 -40.83 4.49
C GLY A 96 -0.14 -40.37 5.62
N GLN A 97 1.13 -40.08 5.29
CA GLN A 97 2.15 -39.78 6.29
C GLN A 97 2.11 -38.30 6.69
N ARG A 98 2.04 -38.02 7.99
CA ARG A 98 2.13 -36.64 8.51
C ARG A 98 3.43 -35.99 8.03
N GLY A 99 3.34 -34.75 7.53
CA GLY A 99 4.46 -33.99 6.98
C GLY A 99 4.67 -34.15 5.47
N GLU A 100 3.99 -35.10 4.82
CA GLU A 100 3.99 -35.24 3.35
C GLU A 100 3.52 -33.95 2.67
N VAL A 101 4.21 -33.51 1.61
CA VAL A 101 3.82 -32.30 0.86
C VAL A 101 2.59 -32.59 0.01
N VAL A 102 1.56 -31.77 0.15
CA VAL A 102 0.36 -31.75 -0.68
C VAL A 102 0.26 -30.39 -1.39
N ILE A 103 -0.13 -30.41 -2.67
CA ILE A 103 -0.28 -29.18 -3.46
C ILE A 103 -1.77 -28.84 -3.54
N ILE A 104 -2.13 -27.61 -3.14
CA ILE A 104 -3.49 -27.09 -3.26
C ILE A 104 -3.41 -25.78 -4.04
N ASP A 105 -4.01 -25.76 -5.24
CA ASP A 105 -3.99 -24.63 -6.17
C ASP A 105 -2.55 -24.06 -6.30
N ASP A 106 -1.60 -24.91 -6.70
CA ASP A 106 -0.17 -24.62 -6.93
C ASP A 106 0.67 -24.15 -5.73
N ILE A 107 0.09 -24.14 -4.52
CA ILE A 107 0.80 -23.83 -3.28
C ILE A 107 1.03 -25.12 -2.49
N SER A 108 2.28 -25.34 -2.07
CA SER A 108 2.66 -26.48 -1.22
C SER A 108 2.22 -26.29 0.23
N HIS A 109 1.64 -27.34 0.79
CA HIS A 109 1.27 -27.49 2.20
C HIS A 109 1.78 -28.84 2.71
N HIS A 110 1.80 -29.04 4.02
CA HIS A 110 2.15 -30.30 4.64
C HIS A 110 0.91 -30.98 5.23
N ARG A 111 0.70 -32.25 4.89
CA ARG A 111 -0.42 -33.05 5.39
C ARG A 111 -0.31 -33.23 6.90
N GLY A 112 -1.45 -33.11 7.59
CA GLY A 112 -1.54 -33.24 9.04
C GLY A 112 -0.97 -32.04 9.82
N TRP A 113 -0.54 -30.97 9.13
CA TRP A 113 -0.20 -29.70 9.76
C TRP A 113 -1.39 -28.73 9.61
N PRO A 114 -1.84 -28.06 10.68
CA PRO A 114 -2.95 -27.12 10.58
C PRO A 114 -2.53 -25.86 9.82
N LEU A 115 -3.43 -25.28 9.02
CA LEU A 115 -3.25 -23.92 8.48
C LEU A 115 -3.49 -22.92 9.61
N ARG A 116 -2.41 -22.36 10.15
CA ARG A 116 -2.44 -21.45 11.31
C ARG A 116 -1.93 -20.05 11.00
N VAL A 117 -1.32 -19.85 9.84
CA VAL A 117 -0.68 -18.59 9.50
C VAL A 117 -1.19 -18.09 8.15
N VAL A 118 -1.66 -16.85 8.12
CA VAL A 118 -2.09 -16.15 6.91
C VAL A 118 -1.32 -14.86 6.78
N GLY A 119 -0.76 -14.62 5.61
CA GLY A 119 -0.10 -13.37 5.24
C GLY A 119 -0.90 -12.61 4.20
N ILE A 120 -1.00 -11.30 4.35
CA ILE A 120 -1.56 -10.41 3.33
C ILE A 120 -0.56 -9.30 3.07
N ASP A 121 0.01 -9.24 1.86
CA ASP A 121 0.86 -8.12 1.47
C ASP A 121 0.05 -7.01 0.79
N GLU A 122 0.57 -5.79 0.87
CA GLU A 122 -0.08 -4.56 0.43
C GLU A 122 -1.55 -4.45 0.87
N VAL A 123 -1.84 -4.69 2.17
CA VAL A 123 -3.20 -4.67 2.75
C VAL A 123 -3.98 -3.38 2.45
N ASN A 124 -3.28 -2.27 2.20
CA ASN A 124 -3.86 -1.02 1.74
C ASN A 124 -4.67 -1.16 0.43
N LEU A 125 -4.34 -2.13 -0.43
CA LEU A 125 -5.07 -2.41 -1.67
C LEU A 125 -6.38 -3.18 -1.44
N PHE A 126 -6.56 -3.79 -0.26
CA PHE A 126 -7.80 -4.43 0.20
C PHE A 126 -8.66 -3.50 1.07
N SER A 127 -8.33 -2.22 1.12
CA SER A 127 -9.02 -1.26 1.99
C SER A 127 -9.02 0.13 1.37
N LEU A 128 -9.25 0.23 0.05
CA LEU A 128 -9.34 1.54 -0.61
C LEU A 128 -10.66 2.25 -0.27
N THR A 129 -11.73 1.47 -0.10
CA THR A 129 -13.07 1.96 0.25
C THR A 129 -13.51 1.52 1.65
N ALA A 130 -14.54 2.18 2.19
CA ALA A 130 -15.14 1.82 3.47
C ALA A 130 -15.81 0.43 3.45
N SER A 131 -16.28 -0.05 2.29
CA SER A 131 -16.82 -1.41 2.19
C SER A 131 -15.71 -2.45 2.32
N GLU A 132 -14.63 -2.28 1.56
CA GLU A 132 -13.50 -3.21 1.57
C GLU A 132 -12.81 -3.24 2.94
N ALA A 133 -12.67 -2.09 3.61
CA ALA A 133 -12.15 -2.06 4.98
C ALA A 133 -13.06 -2.82 5.96
N ARG A 134 -14.39 -2.75 5.82
CA ARG A 134 -15.32 -3.55 6.63
C ARG A 134 -15.14 -5.05 6.38
N GLU A 135 -15.04 -5.45 5.12
CA GLU A 135 -14.78 -6.84 4.76
C GLU A 135 -13.43 -7.33 5.34
N MET A 136 -12.39 -6.48 5.30
CA MET A 136 -11.09 -6.77 5.89
C MET A 136 -11.17 -6.91 7.41
N MET A 137 -11.90 -6.04 8.11
CA MET A 137 -12.15 -6.16 9.55
C MET A 137 -12.93 -7.45 9.88
N ASP A 138 -13.90 -7.84 9.05
CA ASP A 138 -14.63 -9.10 9.21
C ASP A 138 -13.70 -10.32 9.05
N LEU A 139 -12.78 -10.28 8.08
CA LEU A 139 -11.73 -11.30 7.93
C LEU A 139 -10.80 -11.36 9.14
N MET A 140 -10.35 -10.21 9.65
CA MET A 140 -9.49 -10.14 10.86
C MET A 140 -10.19 -10.81 12.04
N ASN A 141 -11.43 -10.44 12.32
CA ASN A 141 -12.23 -11.03 13.40
C ASN A 141 -12.49 -12.54 13.19
N TRP A 142 -12.67 -12.97 11.94
CA TRP A 142 -12.83 -14.37 11.61
C TRP A 142 -11.53 -15.15 11.90
N CYS A 143 -10.35 -14.62 11.55
CA CYS A 143 -9.06 -15.23 11.85
C CYS A 143 -8.86 -15.39 13.37
N ILE A 144 -9.21 -14.36 14.15
CA ILE A 144 -9.20 -14.40 15.63
C ILE A 144 -10.03 -15.60 16.13
N LYS A 145 -11.28 -15.71 15.69
CA LYS A 145 -12.19 -16.81 16.11
C LYS A 145 -11.75 -18.20 15.65
N LYS A 146 -10.87 -18.28 14.66
CA LYS A 146 -10.33 -19.54 14.12
C LYS A 146 -8.96 -19.88 14.67
N ASP A 147 -8.45 -19.10 15.63
CA ASP A 147 -7.10 -19.25 16.19
C ASP A 147 -6.05 -19.28 15.06
N ILE A 148 -6.20 -18.37 14.08
CA ILE A 148 -5.27 -18.15 12.96
C ILE A 148 -4.49 -16.88 13.24
N VAL A 149 -3.17 -16.95 13.11
CA VAL A 149 -2.28 -15.79 13.12
C VAL A 149 -2.42 -15.07 11.79
N LEU A 150 -2.85 -13.81 11.82
CA LEU A 150 -2.94 -12.97 10.63
C LEU A 150 -1.80 -11.96 10.61
N TYR A 151 -0.91 -12.09 9.63
CA TYR A 151 0.11 -11.10 9.34
C TYR A 151 -0.34 -10.20 8.18
N VAL A 152 -0.38 -8.89 8.42
CA VAL A 152 -0.68 -7.90 7.37
C VAL A 152 0.53 -7.00 7.14
N ALA A 153 0.89 -6.75 5.89
CA ALA A 153 1.91 -5.78 5.52
C ALA A 153 1.30 -4.73 4.59
N GLY A 154 1.65 -3.46 4.77
CA GLY A 154 1.12 -2.40 3.90
C GLY A 154 1.55 -1.00 4.29
N LEU A 155 1.03 -0.04 3.53
CA LEU A 155 1.26 1.38 3.73
C LEU A 155 0.10 1.98 4.54
N ILE A 156 0.40 2.67 5.65
CA ILE A 156 -0.61 3.47 6.38
C ILE A 156 -0.92 4.76 5.63
N TYR A 157 0.11 5.35 5.01
CA TYR A 157 0.01 6.60 4.28
C TYR A 157 0.42 6.43 2.82
N ASP A 158 -0.26 7.14 1.93
CA ASP A 158 0.07 7.22 0.52
C ASP A 158 1.25 8.18 0.26
N PHE A 159 1.55 8.42 -1.02
CA PHE A 159 2.64 9.32 -1.41
C PHE A 159 2.37 10.81 -1.11
N ARG A 160 1.11 11.17 -0.84
CA ARG A 160 0.66 12.51 -0.43
C ARG A 160 0.74 12.70 1.08
N HIS A 161 1.16 11.64 1.79
CA HIS A 161 1.21 11.52 3.24
C HIS A 161 -0.17 11.58 3.89
N LEU A 162 -1.18 11.17 3.14
CA LEU A 162 -2.55 11.04 3.61
C LEU A 162 -2.84 9.57 3.92
N PRO A 163 -3.84 9.25 4.76
CA PRO A 163 -4.23 7.87 5.00
C PRO A 163 -4.44 7.12 3.67
N PHE A 164 -3.77 5.98 3.50
CA PHE A 164 -3.91 5.17 2.29
C PHE A 164 -5.24 4.43 2.38
N GLY A 165 -6.23 4.91 1.61
CA GLY A 165 -7.60 4.41 1.70
C GLY A 165 -8.11 4.45 3.14
N GLN A 166 -8.55 3.31 3.63
CA GLN A 166 -9.17 3.10 4.94
C GLN A 166 -8.33 2.20 5.86
N VAL A 167 -7.02 2.08 5.60
CA VAL A 167 -6.11 1.27 6.44
C VAL A 167 -6.09 1.72 7.90
N HIS A 168 -6.25 3.03 8.14
CA HIS A 168 -6.31 3.57 9.49
C HIS A 168 -7.46 2.96 10.31
N SER A 169 -8.58 2.61 9.66
CA SER A 169 -9.72 1.93 10.28
C SER A 169 -9.41 0.49 10.71
N LEU A 170 -8.37 -0.13 10.12
CA LEU A 170 -7.92 -1.48 10.51
C LEU A 170 -7.00 -1.47 11.74
N LEU A 171 -6.33 -0.35 12.03
CA LEU A 171 -5.31 -0.28 13.09
C LEU A 171 -5.83 -0.70 14.48
N PRO A 172 -7.07 -0.40 14.90
CA PRO A 172 -7.61 -0.91 16.17
C PRO A 172 -7.75 -2.44 16.24
N TYR A 173 -7.75 -3.13 15.11
CA TYR A 173 -7.82 -4.60 15.00
C TYR A 173 -6.44 -5.25 14.87
N VAL A 174 -5.36 -4.47 14.93
CA VAL A 174 -3.98 -4.96 14.90
C VAL A 174 -3.48 -5.04 16.35
N ASP A 175 -3.38 -6.26 16.88
CA ASP A 175 -2.94 -6.51 18.25
C ASP A 175 -1.47 -6.11 18.47
N ILE A 176 -0.61 -6.40 17.48
CA ILE A 176 0.81 -6.06 17.54
C ILE A 176 1.21 -5.28 16.29
N LYS A 177 1.58 -4.01 16.50
CA LYS A 177 2.05 -3.13 15.44
C LYS A 177 3.59 -3.09 15.40
N ILE A 178 4.16 -3.45 14.26
CA ILE A 178 5.60 -3.41 13.99
C ILE A 178 5.88 -2.32 12.96
N ASP A 179 6.34 -1.17 13.47
CA ASP A 179 6.74 -0.03 12.63
C ASP A 179 8.21 -0.16 12.20
N LYS A 180 8.45 -0.40 10.91
CA LYS A 180 9.82 -0.36 10.36
C LYS A 180 10.22 1.10 10.05
N LYS A 181 11.48 1.42 10.27
CA LYS A 181 12.03 2.78 10.20
C LYS A 181 13.16 2.86 9.18
N PRO A 182 12.87 2.88 7.86
CA PRO A 182 13.89 3.03 6.84
C PRO A 182 14.63 4.37 6.96
N ALA A 183 15.82 4.46 6.39
CA ALA A 183 16.55 5.73 6.27
C ALA A 183 16.06 6.52 5.04
N CYS A 184 16.05 7.84 5.15
CA CYS A 184 15.76 8.75 4.05
C CYS A 184 16.79 8.58 2.93
N MET A 185 16.30 8.51 1.69
CA MET A 185 17.12 8.29 0.50
C MET A 185 17.48 9.56 -0.27
N VAL A 186 16.99 10.73 0.15
CA VAL A 186 17.26 12.02 -0.52
C VAL A 186 18.70 12.46 -0.33
N ILE A 187 19.27 13.01 -1.40
CA ILE A 187 20.54 13.75 -1.40
C ILE A 187 20.19 15.23 -1.20
N ASP A 188 20.80 15.87 -0.22
CA ASP A 188 20.60 17.29 0.06
C ASP A 188 21.47 18.19 -0.84
N SER A 189 21.32 19.51 -0.70
CA SER A 189 22.08 20.52 -1.44
C SER A 189 23.59 20.46 -1.23
N SER A 190 24.08 19.77 -0.19
CA SER A 190 25.51 19.57 0.05
C SER A 190 26.05 18.31 -0.67
N GLY A 191 25.19 17.58 -1.39
CA GLY A 191 25.54 16.33 -2.04
C GLY A 191 25.57 15.13 -1.08
N GLN A 192 25.11 15.29 0.16
CA GLN A 192 25.09 14.22 1.16
C GLN A 192 23.72 13.57 1.27
N LYS A 193 23.70 12.27 1.57
CA LYS A 193 22.46 11.54 1.86
C LYS A 193 21.94 11.95 3.24
N CYS A 194 20.67 12.33 3.32
CA CYS A 194 20.02 12.84 4.54
C CYS A 194 20.09 11.89 5.77
N VAL A 195 20.15 10.57 5.58
CA VAL A 195 20.23 9.48 6.60
C VAL A 195 19.21 9.48 7.76
N ARG A 196 18.37 10.50 7.92
CA ARG A 196 17.31 10.56 8.94
C ARG A 196 16.29 9.44 8.77
N THR A 197 15.57 9.13 9.85
CA THR A 197 14.46 8.17 9.78
C THR A 197 13.39 8.68 8.82
N ALA A 198 13.08 7.89 7.81
CA ALA A 198 11.98 8.16 6.90
C ALA A 198 10.63 7.88 7.56
N LYS A 199 9.68 8.75 7.27
CA LYS A 199 8.30 8.72 7.78
C LYS A 199 7.28 8.60 6.67
N HIS A 200 7.67 8.92 5.44
CA HIS A 200 6.79 8.97 4.30
C HIS A 200 7.41 8.30 3.08
N THR A 201 6.56 8.03 2.10
CA THR A 201 6.98 7.61 0.77
C THR A 201 6.88 8.82 -0.15
N GLN A 202 7.99 9.24 -0.76
CA GLN A 202 7.96 10.22 -1.85
C GLN A 202 7.77 9.48 -3.17
N ARG A 203 6.79 9.90 -3.96
CA ARG A 203 6.70 9.55 -5.37
C ARG A 203 7.47 10.58 -6.19
N LEU A 204 8.30 10.10 -7.11
CA LEU A 204 9.00 10.92 -8.10
C LEU A 204 8.60 10.52 -9.50
N TRP A 205 8.58 11.50 -10.40
CA TRP A 205 8.39 11.32 -11.83
C TRP A 205 9.72 11.58 -12.54
N LYS A 206 10.03 10.78 -13.58
CA LYS A 206 11.07 11.16 -14.54
C LYS A 206 10.69 12.51 -15.15
N MET A 207 11.67 13.38 -15.39
CA MET A 207 11.38 14.69 -16.01
C MET A 207 10.66 14.57 -17.36
N SER A 208 11.00 13.58 -18.19
CA SER A 208 10.31 13.34 -19.46
C SER A 208 8.83 13.01 -19.27
N TYR A 209 8.49 12.34 -18.17
CA TYR A 209 7.10 11.97 -17.87
C TYR A 209 6.25 13.17 -17.46
N SER A 210 6.81 14.14 -16.72
CA SER A 210 6.09 15.42 -16.47
C SER A 210 5.78 16.17 -17.77
N GLN A 211 6.68 16.10 -18.75
CA GLN A 211 6.49 16.75 -20.05
C GLN A 211 5.40 16.06 -20.87
N GLU A 212 5.40 14.72 -20.89
CA GLU A 212 4.35 13.89 -21.51
C GLU A 212 2.96 14.16 -20.91
N ARG A 213 2.91 14.52 -19.62
CA ARG A 213 1.68 14.89 -18.89
C ARG A 213 1.23 16.34 -19.12
N GLY A 214 1.91 17.08 -20.00
CA GLY A 214 1.54 18.45 -20.34
C GLY A 214 1.81 19.47 -19.23
N LEU A 215 2.67 19.14 -18.27
CA LEU A 215 3.06 20.02 -17.15
C LEU A 215 4.35 20.79 -17.47
N ASN A 216 4.57 21.16 -18.73
CA ASN A 216 5.81 21.82 -19.18
C ASN A 216 6.00 23.21 -18.54
N ASP A 217 4.90 23.93 -18.31
CA ASP A 217 4.89 25.28 -17.75
C ASP A 217 4.70 25.29 -16.21
N VAL A 218 4.79 24.12 -15.58
CA VAL A 218 4.51 23.90 -14.16
C VAL A 218 5.82 23.47 -13.49
N GLU A 219 6.34 24.31 -12.60
CA GLU A 219 7.61 24.04 -11.92
C GLU A 219 7.44 22.91 -10.91
N LEU A 220 8.12 21.77 -11.12
CA LEU A 220 8.16 20.67 -10.17
C LEU A 220 9.56 20.61 -9.53
N PRO A 221 9.66 20.51 -8.19
CA PRO A 221 10.94 20.52 -7.52
C PRO A 221 11.71 19.24 -7.86
N ARG A 222 12.97 19.40 -8.26
CA ARG A 222 13.91 18.30 -8.48
C ARG A 222 14.19 17.58 -7.16
N VAL A 223 14.41 16.28 -7.26
CA VAL A 223 14.76 15.45 -6.10
C VAL A 223 15.87 14.49 -6.49
N ASP A 224 17.05 14.74 -5.95
CA ASP A 224 18.18 13.83 -6.03
C ASP A 224 18.11 12.80 -4.91
N PHE A 225 18.52 11.57 -5.20
CA PHE A 225 18.44 10.48 -4.25
C PHE A 225 19.49 9.40 -4.49
N VAL A 226 19.70 8.54 -3.51
CA VAL A 226 20.49 7.32 -3.63
C VAL A 226 19.54 6.16 -3.92
N ASP A 227 19.79 5.37 -4.97
CA ASP A 227 18.97 4.21 -5.34
C ASP A 227 19.20 2.98 -4.43
N LYS A 228 18.56 1.86 -4.76
CA LYS A 228 18.69 0.60 -3.99
C LYS A 228 20.09 -0.01 -4.07
N ASP A 229 20.83 0.28 -5.14
CA ASP A 229 22.20 -0.17 -5.37
C ASP A 229 23.25 0.79 -4.79
N LYS A 230 22.80 1.76 -3.99
CA LYS A 230 23.62 2.79 -3.35
C LYS A 230 24.27 3.76 -4.34
N LYS A 231 23.73 3.89 -5.55
CA LYS A 231 24.22 4.84 -6.57
C LYS A 231 23.43 6.15 -6.50
N PRO A 232 24.09 7.31 -6.61
CA PRO A 232 23.39 8.59 -6.70
C PRO A 232 22.66 8.70 -8.04
N VAL A 233 21.43 9.21 -7.98
CA VAL A 233 20.58 9.58 -9.12
C VAL A 233 20.31 11.07 -8.98
N VAL A 234 20.86 11.85 -9.90
CA VAL A 234 20.88 13.32 -9.87
C VAL A 234 20.23 13.87 -11.12
N ASP A 235 19.43 14.95 -11.00
CA ASP A 235 18.85 15.70 -12.12
C ASP A 235 17.97 14.88 -13.10
N HIS A 236 17.47 13.72 -12.68
CA HIS A 236 16.62 12.87 -13.52
C HIS A 236 15.14 12.87 -13.13
N TYR A 237 14.84 13.32 -11.92
CA TYR A 237 13.52 13.15 -11.31
C TYR A 237 13.03 14.43 -10.62
N VAL A 238 11.72 14.62 -10.67
CA VAL A 238 10.99 15.66 -9.94
C VAL A 238 10.00 15.03 -8.98
N ALA A 239 9.64 15.73 -7.92
CA ALA A 239 8.55 15.29 -7.05
C ALA A 239 7.24 15.22 -7.84
N ALA A 240 6.49 14.11 -7.70
CA ALA A 240 5.18 14.00 -8.30
C ALA A 240 4.24 15.08 -7.70
N PRO A 241 3.39 15.72 -8.51
CA PRO A 241 2.41 16.68 -8.01
C PRO A 241 1.45 16.00 -7.02
N PHE A 242 0.92 16.77 -6.07
CA PHE A 242 0.01 16.26 -5.05
C PHE A 242 -1.27 15.66 -5.65
N PHE A 243 -1.70 16.15 -6.82
CA PHE A 243 -2.86 15.66 -7.56
C PHE A 243 -2.55 14.50 -8.52
N ASP A 244 -1.46 13.74 -8.31
CA ASP A 244 -1.28 12.46 -9.01
C ASP A 244 -2.19 11.36 -8.41
N GLN A 245 -2.54 10.35 -9.21
CA GLN A 245 -3.45 9.27 -8.79
C GLN A 245 -2.83 8.40 -7.69
N THR A 246 -3.56 8.11 -6.61
CA THR A 246 -3.15 7.33 -5.45
C THR A 246 -2.54 5.98 -5.86
N VAL A 247 -3.30 5.22 -6.66
CA VAL A 247 -2.89 3.91 -7.16
C VAL A 247 -2.58 4.04 -8.64
N LEU A 248 -1.31 3.84 -8.98
CA LEU A 248 -0.90 3.70 -10.37
C LEU A 248 -0.83 2.21 -10.70
N ILE A 249 -1.81 1.71 -11.44
CA ILE A 249 -1.76 0.35 -11.98
C ILE A 249 -0.77 0.37 -13.15
N GLU A 250 0.44 -0.14 -12.91
CA GLU A 250 1.38 -0.43 -14.00
C GLU A 250 0.84 -1.62 -14.78
N SER A 251 0.05 -1.34 -15.82
CA SER A 251 -0.51 -2.37 -16.70
C SER A 251 0.61 -3.04 -17.51
N GLY A 252 0.62 -4.38 -17.51
CA GLY A 252 1.69 -5.21 -18.07
C GLY A 252 1.98 -5.03 -19.57
N GLN A 253 1.11 -4.36 -20.34
CA GLN A 253 1.40 -4.00 -21.73
C GLN A 253 2.46 -2.89 -21.87
N ASN A 254 2.80 -2.21 -20.77
CA ASN A 254 3.87 -1.21 -20.71
C ASN A 254 5.15 -1.74 -20.04
N ALA A 255 5.38 -3.05 -20.02
CA ALA A 255 6.60 -3.65 -19.48
C ALA A 255 7.91 -3.11 -20.12
N GLY A 256 7.83 -2.52 -21.33
CA GLY A 256 8.94 -1.79 -21.97
C GLY A 256 9.09 -0.31 -21.57
N ARG A 257 8.10 0.31 -20.92
CA ARG A 257 8.17 1.67 -20.33
C ARG A 257 8.74 1.60 -18.91
N GLY A 258 9.99 1.14 -18.80
CA GLY A 258 10.72 1.06 -17.53
C GLY A 258 10.64 2.35 -16.70
N ARG A 259 9.77 2.33 -15.68
CA ARG A 259 9.69 3.19 -14.48
C ARG A 259 9.78 4.69 -14.71
N ASN A 260 8.80 5.28 -15.40
CA ASN A 260 8.58 6.73 -15.38
C ASN A 260 8.31 7.28 -13.96
N VAL A 261 7.97 6.40 -13.02
CA VAL A 261 7.73 6.73 -11.63
C VAL A 261 8.66 5.90 -10.74
N VAL A 262 9.22 6.52 -9.70
CA VAL A 262 9.96 5.83 -8.64
C VAL A 262 9.43 6.25 -7.27
N TYR A 263 9.59 5.36 -6.30
CA TYR A 263 9.15 5.56 -4.92
C TYR A 263 10.32 5.40 -3.98
N LEU A 264 10.51 6.34 -3.07
CA LEU A 264 11.59 6.29 -2.09
C LEU A 264 11.14 6.74 -0.69
N PRO A 265 11.69 6.15 0.38
CA PRO A 265 11.44 6.57 1.75
C PRO A 265 12.09 7.94 2.03
N VAL A 266 11.31 8.87 2.59
CA VAL A 266 11.76 10.23 2.94
C VAL A 266 11.39 10.60 4.37
N CYS A 267 12.24 11.42 5.01
CA CYS A 267 11.88 12.09 6.26
C CYS A 267 11.00 13.31 5.97
N THR A 268 10.31 13.81 6.99
CA THR A 268 9.36 14.94 6.86
C THR A 268 9.99 16.16 6.19
N GLU A 269 11.23 16.51 6.55
CA GLU A 269 11.93 17.68 5.99
C GLU A 269 12.40 17.52 4.54
N CYS A 270 12.66 16.29 4.08
CA CYS A 270 13.09 16.03 2.70
C CYS A 270 11.91 15.80 1.76
N ALA A 271 10.72 15.58 2.31
CA ALA A 271 9.55 15.33 1.50
C ALA A 271 9.10 16.61 0.77
N ARG A 272 8.55 16.43 -0.42
CA ARG A 272 8.08 17.49 -1.31
C ARG A 272 6.70 17.10 -1.81
N LEU A 273 5.72 17.96 -1.54
CA LEU A 273 4.33 17.79 -1.96
C LEU A 273 3.91 19.00 -2.82
N PRO A 274 4.40 19.09 -4.06
CA PRO A 274 4.12 20.22 -4.94
C PRO A 274 2.62 20.35 -5.18
N TYR A 275 2.12 21.58 -5.20
CA TYR A 275 0.71 21.89 -5.49
C TYR A 275 -0.31 21.38 -4.47
N ARG A 276 0.12 21.04 -3.24
CA ARG A 276 -0.79 20.62 -2.17
C ARG A 276 -1.80 21.72 -1.83
N GLU A 277 -1.35 22.95 -1.63
CA GLU A 277 -2.22 24.06 -1.24
C GLU A 277 -3.19 24.43 -2.36
N GLU A 278 -2.72 24.44 -3.60
CA GLU A 278 -3.50 24.70 -4.80
C GLU A 278 -4.60 23.64 -4.98
N THR A 279 -4.27 22.36 -4.76
CA THR A 279 -5.25 21.26 -4.80
C THR A 279 -6.35 21.49 -3.77
N PHE A 280 -5.99 21.85 -2.53
CA PHE A 280 -6.99 22.15 -1.49
C PHE A 280 -7.80 23.40 -1.78
N ARG A 281 -7.22 24.44 -2.36
CA ARG A 281 -7.96 25.64 -2.76
C ARG A 281 -9.03 25.34 -3.80
N VAL A 282 -8.69 24.54 -4.81
CA VAL A 282 -9.64 24.11 -5.85
C VAL A 282 -10.73 23.24 -5.22
N TYR A 283 -10.37 22.29 -4.35
CA TYR A 283 -11.33 21.45 -3.64
C TYR A 283 -12.27 22.25 -2.74
N ASP A 284 -11.75 23.22 -1.98
CA ASP A 284 -12.56 24.07 -1.11
C ASP A 284 -13.56 24.93 -1.91
N ALA A 285 -13.21 25.35 -3.14
CA ALA A 285 -14.14 26.04 -4.01
C ALA A 285 -15.31 25.14 -4.43
N ILE A 286 -15.06 23.86 -4.73
CA ILE A 286 -16.09 22.86 -5.00
C ILE A 286 -17.01 22.70 -3.78
N VAL A 287 -16.43 22.54 -2.59
CA VAL A 287 -17.18 22.36 -1.33
C VAL A 287 -18.10 23.55 -1.05
N ARG A 288 -17.67 24.77 -1.40
CA ARG A 288 -18.44 26.01 -1.20
C ARG A 288 -19.43 26.30 -2.34
N GLY A 289 -19.53 25.42 -3.35
CA GLY A 289 -20.38 25.63 -4.52
C GLY A 289 -19.91 26.77 -5.45
N GLY A 290 -18.64 27.15 -5.38
CA GLY A 290 -18.03 28.15 -6.25
C GLY A 290 -17.58 27.56 -7.60
N ASN A 291 -16.98 28.41 -8.45
CA ASN A 291 -16.36 27.95 -9.70
C ASN A 291 -14.91 27.52 -9.46
N PRO A 292 -14.58 26.21 -9.47
CA PRO A 292 -13.22 25.73 -9.23
C PRO A 292 -12.25 26.03 -10.38
N GLU A 293 -12.74 26.27 -11.60
CA GLU A 293 -11.91 26.53 -12.78
C GLU A 293 -11.24 27.92 -12.73
N ALA A 294 -11.81 28.84 -11.95
CA ALA A 294 -11.32 30.21 -11.80
C ALA A 294 -10.42 30.42 -10.55
N VAL A 295 -10.15 29.36 -9.78
CA VAL A 295 -9.45 29.48 -8.48
C VAL A 295 -7.97 29.78 -8.64
N LEU A 296 -7.32 29.20 -9.65
CA LEU A 296 -5.91 29.39 -9.94
C LEU A 296 -5.76 30.13 -11.28
N SER A 297 -4.73 30.96 -11.38
CA SER A 297 -4.40 31.69 -12.60
C SER A 297 -3.73 30.82 -13.68
N ASN A 298 -3.47 29.53 -13.38
CA ASN A 298 -2.85 28.57 -14.30
C ASN A 298 -3.88 27.52 -14.75
N PRO A 299 -4.43 27.64 -15.99
CA PRO A 299 -5.45 26.73 -16.48
C PRO A 299 -5.00 25.27 -16.60
N GLN A 300 -3.73 25.02 -16.97
CA GLN A 300 -3.19 23.66 -17.10
C GLN A 300 -3.14 22.96 -15.73
N LEU A 301 -2.64 23.67 -14.71
CA LEU A 301 -2.61 23.17 -13.33
C LEU A 301 -4.01 22.91 -12.79
N THR A 302 -4.94 23.85 -13.00
CA THR A 302 -6.34 23.69 -12.58
C THR A 302 -6.98 22.48 -13.25
N ALA A 303 -6.75 22.28 -14.55
CA ALA A 303 -7.27 21.13 -15.28
C ALA A 303 -6.76 19.80 -14.71
N GLY A 304 -5.45 19.69 -14.43
CA GLY A 304 -4.86 18.49 -13.82
C GLY A 304 -5.40 18.21 -12.41
N ILE A 305 -5.57 19.24 -11.58
CA ILE A 305 -6.20 19.10 -10.26
C ILE A 305 -7.66 18.64 -10.39
N LEU A 306 -8.42 19.21 -11.32
CA LEU A 306 -9.83 18.82 -11.52
C LEU A 306 -9.99 17.41 -12.08
N GLU A 307 -9.10 16.98 -12.99
CA GLU A 307 -9.03 15.60 -13.48
C GLU A 307 -8.83 14.63 -12.31
N PHE A 308 -7.87 14.94 -11.44
CA PHE A 308 -7.60 14.20 -10.22
C PHE A 308 -8.82 14.15 -9.28
N LEU A 309 -9.37 15.31 -8.89
CA LEU A 309 -10.46 15.40 -7.92
C LEU A 309 -11.71 14.65 -8.40
N CYS A 310 -11.97 14.67 -9.71
CA CYS A 310 -13.12 14.02 -10.33
C CYS A 310 -12.82 12.60 -10.84
N SER A 311 -11.62 12.08 -10.64
CA SER A 311 -11.27 10.72 -11.08
C SER A 311 -12.16 9.68 -10.39
N PRO A 312 -12.65 8.66 -11.12
CA PRO A 312 -13.42 7.56 -10.53
C PRO A 312 -12.69 6.81 -9.42
N ASP A 313 -11.36 6.83 -9.43
CA ASP A 313 -10.52 6.14 -8.44
C ASP A 313 -10.28 6.99 -7.18
N GLU A 314 -10.26 8.32 -7.31
CA GLU A 314 -10.02 9.24 -6.19
C GLU A 314 -11.31 9.63 -5.49
N ARG A 315 -12.35 9.96 -6.26
CA ARG A 315 -13.70 10.27 -5.78
C ARG A 315 -13.77 11.41 -4.76
N TRP A 316 -13.01 12.49 -4.96
CA TRP A 316 -13.11 13.68 -4.10
C TRP A 316 -14.28 14.57 -4.54
N GLY A 317 -14.55 14.62 -5.84
CA GLY A 317 -15.70 15.28 -6.43
C GLY A 317 -16.31 14.48 -7.57
N LYS A 318 -17.48 14.91 -8.03
CA LYS A 318 -18.20 14.33 -9.16
C LYS A 318 -18.70 15.45 -10.06
N ARG A 319 -18.56 15.28 -11.37
CA ARG A 319 -19.20 16.15 -12.37
C ARG A 319 -20.65 15.72 -12.55
N GLU A 320 -21.57 16.64 -12.34
CA GLU A 320 -22.99 16.46 -12.61
C GLU A 320 -23.30 16.72 -14.09
N SER A 321 -24.49 16.32 -14.54
CA SER A 321 -24.93 16.44 -15.94
C SER A 321 -25.02 17.88 -16.44
N ASP A 322 -25.17 18.84 -15.53
CA ASP A 322 -25.20 20.28 -15.81
C ASP A 322 -23.80 20.93 -15.82
N GLY A 323 -22.74 20.13 -15.69
CA GLY A 323 -21.35 20.58 -15.66
C GLY A 323 -20.85 21.06 -14.30
N ARG A 324 -21.72 21.16 -13.28
CA ARG A 324 -21.28 21.50 -11.92
C ARG A 324 -20.43 20.38 -11.34
N ILE A 325 -19.48 20.75 -10.49
CA ILE A 325 -18.70 19.79 -9.71
C ILE A 325 -19.23 19.84 -8.28
N VAL A 326 -19.59 18.68 -7.73
CA VAL A 326 -20.03 18.52 -6.35
C VAL A 326 -18.99 17.72 -5.56
N ALA A 327 -18.75 18.10 -4.31
CA ALA A 327 -17.87 17.35 -3.44
C ALA A 327 -18.55 16.03 -3.03
N LEU A 328 -17.82 14.93 -3.10
CA LEU A 328 -18.22 13.68 -2.48
C LEU A 328 -17.64 13.71 -1.06
N SER A 329 -18.47 13.49 -0.04
CA SER A 329 -18.18 13.69 1.39
C SER A 329 -17.06 12.80 1.98
N HIS A 330 -16.27 12.13 1.14
CA HIS A 330 -15.29 11.13 1.55
C HIS A 330 -13.93 11.69 2.01
N TYR A 331 -13.60 12.96 1.76
CA TYR A 331 -12.29 13.51 2.14
C TYR A 331 -12.31 14.36 3.41
N ARG A 332 -13.41 15.06 3.70
CA ARG A 332 -13.65 15.65 5.02
C ARG A 332 -14.40 14.63 5.87
N ASN A 333 -13.66 13.74 6.53
CA ASN A 333 -14.20 12.80 7.50
C ASN A 333 -15.28 13.48 8.38
N GLU A 334 -16.51 12.96 8.34
CA GLU A 334 -17.57 13.20 9.34
C GLU A 334 -17.27 12.56 10.71
N VAL A 335 -16.01 12.19 10.96
CA VAL A 335 -15.51 11.79 12.28
C VAL A 335 -14.23 12.57 12.51
N GLY A 336 -14.31 13.54 13.42
CA GLY A 336 -13.23 14.48 13.75
C GLY A 336 -11.86 13.82 13.84
N GLY A 337 -10.91 14.37 13.10
CA GLY A 337 -9.54 13.91 13.07
C GLY A 337 -8.65 14.89 12.34
N PHE A 338 -8.56 16.11 12.86
CA PHE A 338 -7.43 16.97 12.60
C PHE A 338 -6.14 16.20 12.92
N SER A 339 -5.21 16.12 11.97
CA SER A 339 -3.79 16.11 12.34
C SER A 339 -3.40 17.56 12.55
N SER A 340 -3.30 17.93 13.82
CA SER A 340 -2.68 19.13 14.37
C SER A 340 -1.45 19.60 13.58
N LEU A 341 -1.40 20.91 13.30
CA LEU A 341 -0.26 21.71 13.77
C LEU A 341 -0.35 21.81 15.30
#